data_AF-A0A951E301-F1
#
_entry.id   AF-A0A951E301-F1
#
_cell.length_a   1.000
_cell.length_b   1.000
_cell.length_c   1.000
_cell.angle_alpha   90.00
_cell.angle_beta   90.00
_cell.angle_gamma   90.00
#
_symmetry.space_group_name_H-M   'P 1'
#
loop_
_entity.id
_entity.type
_entity.pdbx_description
1 polymer ?
#
loop_
_entity_poly.entity_id
_entity_poly.type
_entity_poly.pdbx_seq_one_letter_code
_entity_poly.pdbx_strand_id
1 'polypeptide(L)'
;YSWLLDPTPLPQHAVIPRLEIHDWRKAAEFSQKDRDLLLKVSGFSPLGWGSRGVSLGSDLAHAEWEKRIDNALATFDSSPTIVQRFHKGRQLEHRYWNPASGEMKTMKGRVRLCPYYFVESDRVKLRGALATIVPADKKFLHGMRDAILAPSKIVAS
;
A
#
# COMPACT_ATOMS: atom_id res chain seq x y z
N TYR A 1 10.71 2.73 0.21
CA TYR A 1 11.37 2.67 1.52
C TYR A 1 10.32 2.32 2.56
N SER A 2 10.66 1.46 3.53
CA SER A 2 9.76 1.04 4.62
C SER A 2 10.49 1.18 5.96
N TRP A 3 9.77 1.56 7.00
CA TRP A 3 10.24 1.66 8.37
C TRP A 3 9.26 0.97 9.30
N LEU A 4 9.77 0.47 10.43
CA LEU A 4 8.94 0.11 11.56
C LEU A 4 8.68 1.38 12.38
N LEU A 5 7.43 1.63 12.77
CA LEU A 5 7.05 2.79 13.59
C LEU A 5 7.33 2.49 15.08
N ASP A 6 8.60 2.23 15.36
CA ASP A 6 9.11 1.85 16.69
C ASP A 6 9.30 3.10 17.57
N PRO A 7 8.70 3.17 18.78
CA PRO A 7 8.82 4.29 19.70
C PRO A 7 10.17 4.33 20.44
N THR A 8 11.05 3.34 20.28
CA THR A 8 12.34 3.27 20.96
C THR A 8 13.18 4.51 20.64
N PRO A 9 13.66 5.25 21.66
CA PRO A 9 14.47 6.45 21.43
C PRO A 9 15.75 6.15 20.63
N LEU A 10 16.02 6.96 19.62
CA LEU A 10 17.25 6.87 18.85
C LEU A 10 18.45 7.49 19.60
N PRO A 11 19.69 6.99 19.37
CA PRO A 11 20.90 7.69 19.81
C PRO A 11 20.93 9.14 19.29
N GLN A 12 21.57 10.06 20.02
CA GLN A 12 21.56 11.50 19.71
C GLN A 12 22.01 11.86 18.27
N HIS A 13 22.90 11.06 17.68
CA HIS A 13 23.44 11.29 16.33
C HIS A 13 22.74 10.44 15.24
N ALA A 14 21.72 9.66 15.59
CA ALA A 14 20.98 8.82 14.65
C ALA A 14 19.70 9.51 14.17
N VAL A 15 19.25 9.17 12.97
CA VAL A 15 17.98 9.65 12.40
C VAL A 15 17.24 8.50 11.74
N ILE A 16 15.93 8.65 11.61
CA ILE A 16 15.12 7.80 10.75
C ILE A 16 15.52 8.10 9.29
N PRO A 17 16.18 7.16 8.61
CA PRO A 17 16.81 7.43 7.32
C PRO A 17 15.79 7.86 6.28
N ARG A 18 16.14 8.85 5.46
CA ARG A 18 15.32 9.42 4.38
C ARG A 18 14.09 10.22 4.82
N LEU A 19 13.81 10.28 6.12
CA LEU A 19 12.88 11.22 6.73
C LEU A 19 13.62 12.31 7.49
N GLU A 20 14.88 12.06 7.89
CA GLU A 20 15.76 13.00 8.59
C GLU A 20 15.13 13.54 9.89
N ILE A 21 14.39 12.68 10.58
CA ILE A 21 13.76 12.95 11.89
C ILE A 21 14.36 12.05 12.98
N HIS A 22 14.37 12.55 14.22
CA HIS A 22 14.91 11.83 15.38
C HIS A 22 13.83 11.03 16.15
N ASP A 23 12.60 11.52 16.14
CA ASP A 23 11.42 10.92 16.81
C ASP A 23 10.24 10.88 15.83
N TRP A 24 9.47 9.80 15.81
CA TRP A 24 8.25 9.66 15.02
C TRP A 24 7.20 10.73 15.28
N ARG A 25 7.17 11.35 16.46
CA ARG A 25 6.31 12.52 16.74
C ARG A 25 6.60 13.68 15.79
N LYS A 26 7.83 13.81 15.28
CA LYS A 26 8.16 14.79 14.24
C LYS A 26 7.52 14.46 12.89
N ALA A 27 7.21 13.19 12.62
CA ALA A 27 6.43 12.84 11.43
C ALA A 27 4.98 13.35 11.53
N ALA A 28 4.43 13.54 12.73
CA ALA A 28 3.09 14.12 12.90
C ALA A 28 3.02 15.57 12.42
N GLU A 29 4.13 16.32 12.56
CA GLU A 29 4.28 17.72 12.15
C GLU A 29 4.47 17.90 10.62
N PHE A 30 4.55 16.81 9.84
CA PHE A 30 4.77 16.88 8.40
C PHE A 30 3.63 17.57 7.66
N SER A 31 4.00 18.46 6.73
CA SER A 31 3.04 19.11 5.85
C SER A 31 2.39 18.09 4.89
N GLN A 32 1.26 18.45 4.27
CA GLN A 32 0.52 17.52 3.42
C GLN A 32 1.33 16.92 2.27
N LYS A 33 2.26 17.69 1.69
CA LYS A 33 3.14 17.26 0.61
C LYS A 33 4.26 16.31 1.09
N ASP A 34 4.63 16.36 2.37
CA ASP A 34 5.76 15.59 2.92
C ASP A 34 5.33 14.22 3.45
N ARG A 35 4.01 13.98 3.52
CA ARG A 35 3.39 12.75 4.02
C ARG A 35 2.78 11.88 2.92
N ASP A 36 3.47 11.76 1.78
CA ASP A 36 3.28 10.63 0.85
C ASP A 36 3.82 9.32 1.48
N LEU A 37 3.21 8.98 2.61
CA LEU A 37 3.57 7.92 3.53
C LEU A 37 2.32 7.12 3.85
N LEU A 38 2.46 5.80 3.82
CA LEU A 38 1.44 4.84 4.22
C LEU A 38 1.70 4.40 5.65
N LEU A 39 0.69 4.48 6.51
CA LEU A 39 0.62 3.70 7.75
C LEU A 39 -0.04 2.37 7.42
N LYS A 40 0.57 1.27 7.86
CA LYS A 40 0.01 -0.09 7.69
C LYS A 40 0.13 -0.85 8.99
N VAL A 41 -1.00 -1.22 9.58
CA VAL A 41 -1.03 -2.18 10.68
C VAL A 41 -0.69 -3.59 10.17
N SER A 42 -0.36 -4.49 11.09
CA SER A 42 -0.10 -5.90 10.78
C SER A 42 -1.20 -6.53 9.91
N GLY A 43 -0.80 -7.35 8.93
CA GLY A 43 -1.74 -8.12 8.10
C GLY A 43 -2.56 -9.17 8.87
N PHE A 44 -2.12 -9.53 10.08
CA PHE A 44 -2.87 -10.39 11.00
C PHE A 44 -3.91 -9.64 11.84
N SER A 45 -3.90 -8.30 11.79
CA SER A 45 -4.92 -7.48 12.43
C SER A 45 -6.30 -7.76 11.82
N PRO A 46 -7.40 -7.69 12.60
CA PRO A 46 -8.76 -7.66 12.07
C PRO A 46 -9.01 -6.52 11.07
N LEU A 47 -8.14 -5.50 11.03
CA LEU A 47 -8.16 -4.41 10.07
C LEU A 47 -7.37 -4.70 8.78
N GLY A 48 -6.60 -5.79 8.71
CA GLY A 48 -5.68 -6.07 7.61
C GLY A 48 -6.37 -6.33 6.25
N TRP A 49 -7.67 -6.62 6.25
CA TRP A 49 -8.42 -6.92 5.04
C TRP A 49 -9.00 -5.67 4.36
N GLY A 50 -9.16 -5.73 3.03
CA GLY A 50 -9.88 -4.72 2.26
C GLY A 50 -9.31 -3.30 2.35
N SER A 51 -7.99 -3.16 2.58
CA SER A 51 -7.27 -1.89 2.77
C SER A 51 -7.63 -1.07 4.01
N ARG A 52 -8.44 -1.59 4.93
CA ARG A 52 -8.91 -0.87 6.13
C ARG A 52 -7.78 -0.51 7.09
N GLY A 53 -6.76 -1.37 7.16
CA GLY A 53 -5.57 -1.18 7.97
C GLY A 53 -4.50 -0.31 7.31
N VAL A 54 -4.81 0.35 6.19
CA VAL A 54 -3.89 1.20 5.44
C VAL A 54 -4.40 2.63 5.42
N SER A 55 -3.51 3.60 5.60
CA SER A 55 -3.85 5.03 5.53
C SER A 55 -2.76 5.79 4.81
N LEU A 56 -3.13 6.71 3.92
CA LEU A 56 -2.18 7.56 3.20
C LEU A 56 -2.18 8.94 3.86
N GLY A 57 -1.04 9.35 4.40
CA GLY A 57 -0.92 10.62 5.13
C GLY A 57 -1.41 11.81 4.32
N SER A 58 -1.05 11.89 3.03
CA SER A 58 -1.42 13.01 2.16
C SER A 58 -2.94 13.16 1.92
N ASP A 59 -3.75 12.15 2.23
CA ASP A 59 -5.22 12.19 2.12
C ASP A 59 -5.94 12.54 3.43
N LEU A 60 -5.23 12.61 4.55
CA LEU A 60 -5.83 12.86 5.86
C LEU A 60 -5.80 14.34 6.23
N ALA A 61 -6.66 14.80 7.12
CA ALA A 61 -6.42 16.09 7.80
C ALA A 61 -5.17 15.98 8.70
N HIS A 62 -4.55 17.10 9.07
CA HIS A 62 -3.37 17.09 9.96
C HIS A 62 -3.68 16.38 11.30
N ALA A 63 -4.75 16.79 11.97
CA ALA A 63 -5.16 16.21 13.26
C ALA A 63 -5.42 14.69 13.18
N GLU A 64 -5.97 14.20 12.07
CA GLU A 64 -6.20 12.77 11.88
C GLU A 64 -4.90 12.00 11.59
N TRP A 65 -3.94 12.62 10.91
CA TRP A 65 -2.62 12.06 10.69
C TRP A 65 -1.85 11.92 12.02
N GLU A 66 -1.79 13.00 12.80
CA GLU A 66 -1.18 13.05 14.12
C GLU A 66 -1.77 11.98 15.05
N LYS A 67 -3.11 11.95 15.16
CA LYS A 67 -3.81 10.94 15.96
C LYS A 67 -3.44 9.50 15.58
N ARG A 68 -3.23 9.22 14.29
CA ARG A 68 -2.82 7.87 13.83
C ARG A 68 -1.38 7.55 14.16
N ILE A 69 -0.47 8.52 14.09
CA ILE A 69 0.92 8.36 14.54
C ILE A 69 0.96 8.07 16.04
N ASP A 70 0.26 8.87 16.84
CA ASP A 70 0.21 8.69 18.30
C ASP A 70 -0.38 7.33 18.69
N ASN A 71 -1.48 6.93 18.05
CA ASN A 71 -2.07 5.62 18.29
C ASN A 71 -1.10 4.48 17.89
N ALA A 72 -0.38 4.62 16.77
CA ALA A 72 0.57 3.60 16.35
C ALA A 72 1.77 3.48 17.30
N LEU A 73 2.26 4.60 17.85
CA LEU A 73 3.30 4.61 18.89
C LEU A 73 2.79 3.97 20.19
N ALA A 74 1.59 4.34 20.63
CA ALA A 74 1.01 3.85 21.89
C ALA A 74 0.65 2.35 21.85
N THR A 75 0.35 1.81 20.67
CA THR A 75 -0.04 0.40 20.50
C THR A 75 1.05 -0.48 19.92
N PHE A 76 2.29 0.04 19.78
CA PHE A 76 3.38 -0.63 19.09
C PHE A 76 3.61 -2.09 19.51
N ASP A 77 3.65 -2.35 20.82
CA ASP A 77 3.94 -3.69 21.37
C ASP A 77 2.84 -4.74 21.08
N SER A 78 1.61 -4.29 20.82
CA SER A 78 0.45 -5.18 20.60
C SER A 78 -0.03 -5.20 19.15
N SER A 79 0.16 -4.10 18.42
CA SER A 79 -0.27 -3.93 17.04
C SER A 79 0.76 -3.06 16.29
N PRO A 80 1.94 -3.61 15.98
CA PRO A 80 2.99 -2.86 15.31
C PRO A 80 2.51 -2.33 13.96
N THR A 81 2.90 -1.10 13.68
CA THR A 81 2.58 -0.39 12.44
C THR A 81 3.87 -0.11 11.68
N ILE A 82 3.85 -0.32 10.37
CA ILE A 82 4.93 0.13 9.50
C ILE A 82 4.56 1.45 8.83
N VAL A 83 5.57 2.28 8.59
CA VAL A 83 5.50 3.41 7.68
C VAL A 83 6.13 3.00 6.36
N GLN A 84 5.52 3.35 5.23
CA GLN A 84 6.09 3.06 3.92
C GLN A 84 5.88 4.23 2.97
N ARG A 85 6.89 4.58 2.17
CA ARG A 85 6.71 5.57 1.09
C ARG A 85 5.58 5.14 0.16
N PHE A 86 4.64 6.04 -0.11
CA PHE A 86 3.56 5.79 -1.05
C PHE A 86 4.10 5.81 -2.48
N HIS A 87 3.74 4.80 -3.26
CA HIS A 87 4.04 4.72 -4.67
C HIS A 87 2.74 4.59 -5.45
N LYS A 88 2.50 5.52 -6.37
CA LYS A 88 1.32 5.47 -7.24
C LYS A 88 1.45 4.28 -8.18
N GLY A 89 0.44 3.40 -8.20
CA GLY A 89 0.38 2.29 -9.14
C GLY A 89 0.38 2.78 -10.58
N ARG A 90 1.06 2.06 -11.48
CA ARG A 90 1.10 2.38 -12.91
C ARG A 90 -0.31 2.36 -13.50
N GLN A 91 -0.61 3.35 -14.33
CA GLN A 91 -1.87 3.40 -15.09
C GLN A 91 -1.71 2.73 -16.45
N LEU A 92 -2.76 2.06 -16.89
CA LEU A 92 -2.88 1.46 -18.22
C LEU A 92 -4.34 1.55 -18.69
N GLU A 93 -4.55 1.37 -19.98
CA GLU A 93 -5.87 1.16 -20.55
C GLU A 93 -6.13 -0.32 -20.75
N HIS A 94 -7.33 -0.78 -20.39
CA HIS A 94 -7.73 -2.17 -20.54
C HIS A 94 -9.16 -2.27 -21.03
N ARG A 95 -9.38 -3.09 -22.05
CA ARG A 95 -10.73 -3.40 -22.55
C ARG A 95 -11.33 -4.52 -21.72
N TYR A 96 -12.59 -4.37 -21.33
CA TYR A 96 -13.34 -5.37 -20.58
C TYR A 96 -14.77 -5.43 -21.07
N TRP A 97 -15.40 -6.59 -20.91
CA TRP A 97 -16.83 -6.75 -21.14
C TRP A 97 -17.61 -6.18 -19.96
N ASN A 98 -18.54 -5.26 -20.20
CA ASN A 98 -19.47 -4.76 -19.18
C ASN A 98 -20.80 -5.52 -19.28
N PRO A 99 -21.12 -6.43 -18.33
CA PRO A 99 -22.35 -7.21 -18.39
C PRO A 99 -23.63 -6.37 -18.28
N ALA A 100 -23.58 -5.20 -17.65
CA ALA A 100 -24.74 -4.35 -17.45
C ALA A 100 -25.15 -3.61 -18.73
N SER A 101 -24.20 -3.26 -19.59
CA SER A 101 -24.49 -2.64 -20.89
C SER A 101 -24.43 -3.62 -22.06
N GLY A 102 -23.87 -4.82 -21.87
CA GLY A 102 -23.66 -5.77 -22.97
C GLY A 102 -22.65 -5.25 -24.01
N GLU A 103 -21.65 -4.50 -23.57
CA GLU A 103 -20.69 -3.85 -24.47
C GLU A 103 -19.25 -4.01 -23.98
N MET A 104 -18.31 -4.02 -24.93
CA MET A 104 -16.89 -3.86 -24.63
C MET A 104 -16.60 -2.40 -24.28
N LYS A 105 -16.10 -2.15 -23.06
CA LYS A 105 -15.67 -0.82 -22.60
C LYS A 105 -14.17 -0.78 -22.36
N THR A 106 -13.59 0.42 -22.40
CA THR A 106 -12.20 0.66 -22.03
C THR A 106 -12.14 1.34 -20.67
N MET A 107 -11.33 0.82 -19.75
CA MET A 107 -11.03 1.45 -18.47
C MET A 107 -9.58 1.90 -18.45
N LYS A 108 -9.36 3.19 -18.13
CA LYS A 108 -8.06 3.66 -17.65
C LYS A 108 -7.97 3.35 -16.16
N GLY A 109 -7.08 2.43 -15.79
CA GLY A 109 -7.02 1.89 -14.44
C GLY A 109 -5.60 1.72 -13.93
N ARG A 110 -5.46 1.53 -12.62
CA ARG A 110 -4.21 1.14 -11.96
C ARG A 110 -4.16 -0.37 -11.81
N VAL A 111 -2.99 -0.96 -12.05
CA VAL A 111 -2.80 -2.40 -11.96
C VAL A 111 -2.08 -2.81 -10.68
N ARG A 112 -2.61 -3.83 -10.00
CA ARG A 112 -1.92 -4.62 -8.98
C ARG A 112 -1.63 -5.99 -9.56
N LEU A 113 -0.37 -6.43 -9.48
CA LEU A 113 0.03 -7.78 -9.81
C LEU A 113 0.16 -8.59 -8.53
N CYS A 114 -0.54 -9.72 -8.47
CA CYS A 114 -0.42 -10.72 -7.40
C CYS A 114 0.31 -11.94 -7.98
N PRO A 115 1.64 -12.00 -7.88
CA PRO A 115 2.43 -13.10 -8.43
C PRO A 115 2.21 -14.40 -7.66
N TYR A 116 2.18 -15.52 -8.40
CA TYR A 116 2.13 -16.86 -7.85
C TYR A 116 3.48 -17.55 -8.05
N TYR A 117 4.14 -17.88 -6.94
CA TYR A 117 5.42 -18.57 -6.92
C TYR A 117 5.25 -20.02 -6.47
N PHE A 118 5.95 -20.94 -7.14
CA PHE A 118 5.91 -22.37 -6.93
C PHE A 118 7.33 -22.85 -6.60
N VAL A 119 7.45 -23.83 -5.69
CA VAL A 119 8.73 -24.50 -5.42
C VAL A 119 8.81 -25.72 -6.32
N GLU A 120 9.83 -25.76 -7.17
CA GLU A 120 10.08 -26.86 -8.12
C GLU A 120 11.55 -27.24 -8.07
N SER A 121 11.85 -28.50 -7.72
CA SER A 121 13.24 -29.00 -7.61
C SER A 121 14.11 -28.05 -6.77
N ASP A 122 13.61 -27.67 -5.60
CA ASP A 122 14.24 -26.75 -4.64
C ASP A 122 14.52 -25.33 -5.17
N ARG A 123 13.82 -24.92 -6.24
CA ARG A 123 13.90 -23.56 -6.79
C ARG A 123 12.53 -22.88 -6.78
N VAL A 124 12.51 -21.62 -6.34
CA VAL A 124 11.32 -20.76 -6.43
C VAL A 124 11.16 -20.27 -7.86
N LYS A 125 10.02 -20.55 -8.49
CA LYS A 125 9.68 -20.11 -9.84
C LYS A 125 8.37 -19.32 -9.87
N LEU A 126 8.37 -18.20 -10.59
CA LEU A 126 7.15 -17.46 -10.91
C LEU A 126 6.37 -18.24 -11.99
N ARG A 127 5.10 -18.55 -11.74
CA ARG A 127 4.24 -19.27 -12.71
C ARG A 127 3.13 -18.42 -13.31
N GLY A 128 2.91 -17.25 -12.76
CA GLY A 128 1.99 -16.26 -13.32
C GLY A 128 1.69 -15.19 -12.30
N ALA A 129 0.79 -14.28 -12.66
CA ALA A 129 0.22 -13.34 -11.72
C ALA A 129 -1.27 -13.12 -12.03
N LEU A 130 -2.07 -12.85 -11.00
CA LEU A 130 -3.38 -12.23 -11.20
C LEU A 130 -3.18 -10.73 -11.37
N ALA A 131 -3.67 -10.16 -12.47
CA ALA A 131 -3.75 -8.73 -12.64
C ALA A 131 -5.12 -8.25 -12.14
N THR A 132 -5.12 -7.39 -11.12
CA THR A 132 -6.29 -6.66 -10.65
C THR A 132 -6.18 -5.23 -11.14
N ILE A 133 -7.05 -4.81 -12.06
CA ILE A 133 -7.10 -3.46 -12.60
C ILE A 133 -8.30 -2.74 -11.96
N VAL A 134 -8.09 -1.56 -11.40
CA VAL A 134 -9.14 -0.77 -10.74
C VAL A 134 -9.17 0.64 -11.31
N PRO A 135 -10.27 1.40 -11.17
CA PRO A 135 -10.35 2.77 -11.68
C PRO A 135 -9.18 3.67 -11.24
N ALA A 136 -8.77 4.58 -12.12
CA ALA A 136 -7.55 5.38 -11.96
C ALA A 136 -7.54 6.32 -10.74
N ASP A 137 -8.71 6.68 -10.22
CA ASP A 137 -8.94 7.47 -9.01
C ASP A 137 -8.64 6.67 -7.73
N LYS A 138 -8.65 5.33 -7.79
CA LYS A 138 -8.33 4.49 -6.63
C LYS A 138 -6.82 4.50 -6.37
N LYS A 139 -6.44 4.71 -5.11
CA LYS A 139 -5.04 4.68 -4.65
C LYS A 139 -4.67 3.33 -4.00
N PHE A 140 -5.61 2.71 -3.29
CA PHE A 140 -5.42 1.39 -2.69
C PHE A 140 -6.03 0.32 -3.57
N LEU A 141 -5.18 -0.57 -4.08
CA LEU A 141 -5.58 -1.58 -5.04
C LEU A 141 -5.87 -2.89 -4.30
N HIS A 142 -7.13 -3.31 -4.30
CA HIS A 142 -7.57 -4.59 -3.74
C HIS A 142 -8.75 -5.15 -4.55
N GLY A 143 -9.24 -6.33 -4.19
CA GLY A 143 -10.47 -6.86 -4.78
C GLY A 143 -11.64 -5.93 -4.43
N MET A 144 -12.26 -5.33 -5.44
CA MET A 144 -13.37 -4.38 -5.34
C MET A 144 -14.37 -4.64 -6.47
N ARG A 145 -15.61 -4.17 -6.32
CA ARG A 145 -16.71 -4.48 -7.26
C ARG A 145 -16.45 -3.99 -8.68
N ASP A 146 -15.74 -2.88 -8.79
CA ASP A 146 -15.34 -2.19 -10.01
C ASP A 146 -13.98 -2.67 -10.55
N ALA A 147 -13.37 -3.69 -9.93
CA ALA A 147 -12.11 -4.24 -10.41
C ALA A 147 -12.32 -5.20 -11.60
N ILE A 148 -11.40 -5.13 -12.55
CA ILE A 148 -11.22 -6.13 -13.59
C ILE A 148 -10.17 -7.13 -13.12
N LEU A 149 -10.52 -8.42 -13.14
CA LEU A 149 -9.59 -9.52 -12.93
C LEU A 149 -9.16 -10.06 -14.29
N ALA A 150 -7.89 -9.88 -14.62
CA ALA A 150 -7.33 -10.31 -15.89
C ALA A 150 -6.24 -11.37 -15.66
N PRO A 151 -6.21 -12.45 -16.47
CA PRO A 151 -5.06 -13.34 -16.50
C PRO A 151 -3.82 -12.57 -16.98
N SER A 152 -2.65 -12.93 -16.47
CA SER A 152 -1.38 -12.42 -17.00
C SER A 152 -0.49 -13.58 -17.42
N LYS A 153 0.42 -13.30 -18.36
CA LYS A 153 1.46 -14.25 -18.77
C LYS A 153 2.83 -13.62 -18.56
N ILE A 154 3.78 -14.46 -18.17
CA ILE A 154 5.20 -14.09 -18.21
C ILE A 154 5.61 -14.19 -19.68
N VAL A 155 6.18 -13.11 -20.21
CA VAL A 155 6.78 -13.13 -21.55
C VAL A 155 8.26 -13.38 -21.32
N ALA A 156 8.81 -14.47 -21.86
CA ALA A 156 10.25 -14.71 -21.82
C ALA A 156 10.94 -13.57 -22.57
N SER A 157 11.95 -12.96 -21.93
CA SER A 157 12.83 -11.96 -22.51
C SER A 157 13.92 -12.62 -23.34
#